data_AF-A0ABD3QLS8-F1
#
_entry.id   AF-A0ABD3QLS8-F1
#
_cell.length_a   1.000
_cell.length_b   1.000
_cell.length_c   1.000
_cell.angle_alpha   90.00
_cell.angle_beta   90.00
_cell.angle_gamma   90.00
#
_symmetry.space_group_name_H-M   'P 1'
#
loop_
_entity.id
_entity.type
_entity.pdbx_description
1 polymer ?
#
loop_
_entity_poly.entity_id
_entity_poly.type
_entity_poly.pdbx_seq_one_letter_code
_entity_poly.pdbx_strand_id
1 'polypeptide(L)'
;MHIRNDYRHNQSSKARVNFILLALASLSLFVVTVLAFVFKSPTSKPTSGVKRSAVIMPTVTYREVPSGREDVRRFTALSSSVSQEPMSVRSWMTLVASKSDQGVKAAMDLSEIISSSDYESILFETIGTSWDDSDRTPFEFAMVNEPGLKRFAERSPDRFSFEEHFSNCRNAYIKQGGSDGTKDKPTVCSFENLGGDARLVSPLPQTNVDDSSYSHLAAFVRNAPNNQIIEFWAAGAAQYLHVMKQRGGKRWFSTNGMGVAWLHLRLDSRPKYYSYHPFTELMLSNR
;
A
#
# COMPACT_ATOMS: atom_id res chain seq x y z
N MET A 1 -8.52 19.85 51.73
CA MET A 1 -7.15 19.92 52.27
C MET A 1 -6.20 20.04 51.08
N HIS A 2 -5.63 21.22 50.88
CA HIS A 2 -4.73 21.57 49.77
C HIS A 2 -3.42 20.77 49.85
N ILE A 3 -2.91 20.30 48.71
CA ILE A 3 -1.46 20.10 48.53
C ILE A 3 -1.06 20.79 47.23
N ARG A 4 -0.29 21.88 47.38
CA ARG A 4 0.44 22.61 46.35
C ARG A 4 1.83 21.99 46.18
N ASN A 5 2.31 22.04 44.94
CA ASN A 5 3.68 22.25 44.43
C ASN A 5 4.88 21.81 45.28
N ASP A 6 5.86 21.18 44.61
CA ASP A 6 7.12 21.88 44.38
C ASP A 6 7.93 21.32 43.20
N TYR A 7 8.21 22.21 42.26
CA TYR A 7 9.24 22.12 41.22
C TYR A 7 10.57 22.50 41.85
N ARG A 8 11.63 21.70 41.66
CA ARG A 8 13.01 22.13 41.94
C ARG A 8 13.92 21.96 40.71
N HIS A 9 14.49 23.10 40.34
CA HIS A 9 15.63 23.29 39.46
C HIS A 9 16.87 22.50 39.91
N ASN A 10 17.68 22.07 38.94
CA ASN A 10 19.14 22.12 39.12
C ASN A 10 19.83 22.58 37.82
N GLN A 11 20.54 23.70 37.90
CA GLN A 11 21.45 24.24 36.89
C GLN A 11 22.86 24.25 37.49
N SER A 12 23.85 23.76 36.73
CA SER A 12 25.30 23.99 36.87
C SER A 12 25.97 23.21 35.73
N SER A 13 26.88 23.68 34.89
CA SER A 13 27.63 24.93 34.82
C SER A 13 28.16 25.16 33.38
N LYS A 14 28.12 26.41 32.95
CA LYS A 14 28.97 27.10 31.93
C LYS A 14 30.47 26.80 32.16
N ALA A 15 31.44 26.99 31.27
CA ALA A 15 31.61 27.45 29.90
C ALA A 15 33.12 27.34 29.57
N ARG A 16 33.51 27.40 28.30
CA ARG A 16 34.64 28.24 27.84
C ARG A 16 34.57 28.44 26.33
N VAL A 17 34.47 29.71 25.96
CA VAL A 17 34.44 30.31 24.62
C VAL A 17 35.77 31.07 24.45
N ASN A 18 36.22 31.25 23.20
CA ASN A 18 36.94 32.42 22.62
C ASN A 18 38.22 32.05 21.85
N PHE A 19 38.63 32.67 20.71
CA PHE A 19 38.04 33.60 19.72
C PHE A 19 39.10 33.79 18.58
N ILE A 20 38.68 34.26 17.39
CA ILE A 20 39.42 35.08 16.36
C ILE A 20 40.44 34.37 15.43
N LEU A 21 40.19 34.20 14.12
CA LEU A 21 40.24 35.14 12.96
C LEU A 21 41.63 35.72 12.63
N LEU A 22 42.21 35.36 11.48
CA LEU A 22 42.60 36.32 10.44
C LEU A 22 42.93 35.60 9.12
N ALA A 23 42.47 36.22 8.03
CA ALA A 23 42.58 35.79 6.65
C ALA A 23 43.98 36.02 6.06
N LEU A 24 44.34 35.23 5.04
CA LEU A 24 45.15 35.70 3.90
C LEU A 24 44.79 34.90 2.64
N ALA A 25 44.67 35.65 1.55
CA ALA A 25 44.19 35.22 0.25
C ALA A 25 45.24 34.45 -0.55
N SER A 26 44.79 33.54 -1.42
CA SER A 26 45.51 33.24 -2.67
C SER A 26 44.54 32.80 -3.76
N LEU A 27 44.45 33.69 -4.75
CA LEU A 27 43.95 33.53 -6.10
C LEU A 27 44.20 32.13 -6.69
N SER A 28 43.18 31.50 -7.26
CA SER A 28 43.35 30.47 -8.30
C SER A 28 42.17 30.55 -9.26
N LEU A 29 42.46 31.23 -10.36
CA LEU A 29 41.61 31.46 -11.51
C LEU A 29 41.45 30.13 -12.28
N PHE A 30 40.30 29.46 -12.16
CA PHE A 30 39.98 28.35 -13.08
C PHE A 30 39.24 28.92 -14.30
N VAL A 31 39.99 29.04 -15.38
CA VAL A 31 39.48 29.35 -16.72
C VAL A 31 38.64 28.17 -17.20
N VAL A 32 37.33 28.38 -17.38
CA VAL A 32 36.48 27.44 -18.12
C VAL A 32 36.60 27.78 -19.60
N THR A 33 37.50 27.08 -20.28
CA THR A 33 37.58 27.11 -21.75
C THR A 33 36.47 26.23 -22.31
N VAL A 34 35.41 26.84 -22.84
CA VAL A 34 34.39 26.14 -23.63
C VAL A 34 35.00 25.82 -25.00
N LEU A 35 35.51 24.59 -25.16
CA LEU A 35 35.85 24.04 -26.47
C LEU A 35 34.59 23.41 -27.07
N ALA A 36 34.01 24.12 -28.05
CA ALA A 36 32.97 23.59 -28.91
C ALA A 36 33.56 22.49 -29.80
N PHE A 37 33.47 21.24 -29.36
CA PHE A 37 33.68 20.07 -30.22
C PHE A 37 32.38 19.77 -30.97
N VAL A 38 32.32 20.21 -32.22
CA VAL A 38 31.32 19.76 -33.20
C VAL A 38 31.62 18.29 -33.50
N PHE A 39 30.96 17.38 -32.78
CA PHE A 39 30.92 15.98 -33.17
C PHE A 39 29.96 15.83 -34.36
N LYS A 40 30.55 15.70 -35.54
CA LYS A 40 29.87 15.28 -36.77
C LYS A 40 29.44 13.82 -36.57
N SER A 41 28.14 13.59 -36.38
CA SER A 41 27.57 12.25 -36.24
C SER A 41 27.93 11.39 -37.46
N PRO A 42 28.48 10.17 -37.28
CA PRO A 42 28.59 9.23 -38.39
C PRO A 42 27.19 8.75 -38.76
N THR A 43 26.84 8.90 -40.04
CA THR A 43 25.63 8.35 -40.63
C THR A 43 25.69 6.83 -40.64
N SER A 44 25.19 6.19 -39.57
CA SER A 44 24.94 4.75 -39.56
C SER A 44 23.68 4.44 -40.36
N LYS A 45 23.84 3.69 -41.45
CA LYS A 45 22.75 3.06 -42.21
C LYS A 45 21.83 2.24 -41.28
N PRO A 46 20.53 2.11 -41.58
CA PRO A 46 19.61 1.36 -40.74
C PRO A 46 19.90 -0.13 -40.86
N THR A 47 20.56 -0.70 -39.86
CA THR A 47 20.57 -2.14 -39.65
C THR A 47 19.17 -2.58 -39.21
N SER A 48 18.63 -3.55 -39.95
CA SER A 48 17.38 -4.26 -39.73
C SER A 48 16.97 -4.35 -38.25
N GLY A 49 15.91 -3.64 -37.90
CA GLY A 49 15.34 -3.65 -36.57
C GLY A 49 14.86 -5.04 -36.19
N VAL A 50 15.54 -5.65 -35.22
CA VAL A 50 14.98 -6.73 -34.42
C VAL A 50 13.72 -6.17 -33.77
N LYS A 51 12.55 -6.67 -34.17
CA LYS A 51 11.29 -6.38 -33.48
C LYS A 51 11.48 -6.82 -32.02
N ARG A 52 11.59 -5.86 -31.09
CA ARG A 52 11.28 -6.15 -29.68
C ARG A 52 9.84 -6.63 -29.69
N SER A 53 9.61 -7.93 -29.54
CA SER A 53 8.27 -8.42 -29.20
C SER A 53 7.83 -7.64 -27.99
N ALA A 54 6.77 -6.85 -28.14
CA ALA A 54 6.07 -6.32 -26.99
C ALA A 54 5.70 -7.56 -26.16
N VAL A 55 6.30 -7.68 -24.96
CA VAL A 55 5.86 -8.68 -24.01
C VAL A 55 4.40 -8.34 -23.76
N ILE A 56 3.49 -9.17 -24.30
CA ILE A 56 2.07 -9.03 -24.02
C ILE A 56 1.95 -9.36 -22.56
N MET A 57 1.94 -8.32 -21.73
CA MET A 57 1.69 -8.48 -20.31
C MET A 57 0.29 -9.10 -20.18
N PRO A 58 0.09 -10.08 -19.30
CA PRO A 58 -1.16 -10.82 -19.24
C PRO A 58 -2.29 -9.94 -18.69
N THR A 59 -3.44 -9.94 -19.36
CA THR A 59 -4.67 -9.39 -18.77
C THR A 59 -5.08 -10.29 -17.60
N VAL A 60 -5.69 -9.71 -16.56
CA VAL A 60 -6.20 -10.46 -15.41
C VAL A 60 -7.70 -10.61 -15.54
N THR A 61 -8.20 -11.81 -15.29
CA THR A 61 -9.63 -12.06 -15.05
C THR A 61 -9.80 -12.70 -13.69
N TYR A 62 -11.01 -12.63 -13.13
CA TYR A 62 -11.34 -13.27 -11.87
C TYR A 62 -12.47 -14.26 -12.07
N ARG A 63 -12.37 -15.40 -11.40
CA ARG A 63 -13.39 -16.44 -11.42
C ARG A 63 -13.78 -16.81 -10.01
N GLU A 64 -15.08 -16.83 -9.74
CA GLU A 64 -15.62 -17.33 -8.48
C GLU A 64 -15.34 -18.85 -8.37
N VAL A 65 -14.92 -19.29 -7.20
CA VAL A 65 -14.58 -20.67 -6.87
C VAL A 65 -15.28 -21.07 -5.56
N PRO A 66 -15.59 -22.35 -5.34
CA PRO A 66 -16.31 -22.77 -4.14
C PRO A 66 -15.60 -22.31 -2.85
N SER A 67 -16.33 -21.64 -1.95
CA SER A 67 -15.83 -21.26 -0.62
C SER A 67 -16.13 -22.31 0.45
N GLY A 68 -17.14 -23.16 0.22
CA GLY A 68 -17.67 -24.07 1.24
C GLY A 68 -18.46 -23.36 2.36
N ARG A 69 -18.78 -22.07 2.19
CA ARG A 69 -19.50 -21.23 3.15
C ARG A 69 -20.46 -20.29 2.45
N GLU A 70 -21.71 -20.23 2.89
CA GLU A 70 -22.76 -19.40 2.28
C GLU A 70 -22.51 -17.89 2.46
N ASP A 71 -21.82 -17.52 3.53
CA ASP A 71 -21.46 -16.14 3.86
C ASP A 71 -20.13 -15.68 3.22
N VAL A 72 -19.52 -16.51 2.37
CA VAL A 72 -18.22 -16.23 1.76
C VAL A 72 -18.27 -16.44 0.26
N ARG A 73 -17.87 -15.41 -0.49
CA ARG A 73 -17.57 -15.52 -1.93
C ARG A 73 -16.06 -15.54 -2.13
N ARG A 74 -15.54 -16.55 -2.82
CA ARG A 74 -14.09 -16.74 -3.05
C ARG A 74 -13.78 -16.63 -4.53
N PHE A 75 -12.72 -15.91 -4.87
CA PHE A 75 -12.31 -15.67 -6.25
C PHE A 75 -10.84 -16.01 -6.44
N THR A 76 -10.50 -16.52 -7.61
CA THR A 76 -9.11 -16.68 -8.06
C THR A 76 -8.82 -15.72 -9.21
N ALA A 77 -7.65 -15.09 -9.20
CA ALA A 77 -7.14 -14.35 -10.35
C ALA A 77 -6.54 -15.33 -11.37
N LEU A 78 -6.82 -15.10 -12.65
CA LEU A 78 -6.34 -15.89 -13.77
C LEU A 78 -5.54 -15.00 -14.72
N SER A 79 -4.41 -15.51 -15.20
CA SER A 79 -3.63 -14.88 -16.27
C SER A 79 -4.27 -15.22 -17.61
N SER A 80 -4.67 -14.20 -18.38
CA SER A 80 -5.35 -14.39 -19.67
C SER A 80 -4.40 -14.78 -20.82
N SER A 81 -3.16 -15.20 -20.54
CA SER A 81 -2.21 -15.63 -21.57
C SER A 81 -2.52 -17.04 -22.05
N VAL A 82 -3.51 -17.22 -22.95
CA VAL A 82 -3.89 -18.48 -23.65
C VAL A 82 -4.33 -19.66 -22.75
N SER A 83 -3.87 -19.75 -21.50
CA SER A 83 -4.00 -20.92 -20.63
C SER A 83 -4.97 -20.75 -19.45
N GLN A 84 -5.47 -19.53 -19.15
CA GLN A 84 -6.34 -19.26 -17.99
C GLN A 84 -5.76 -19.81 -16.67
N GLU A 85 -4.43 -19.83 -16.57
CA GLU A 85 -3.73 -20.37 -15.40
C GLU A 85 -3.88 -19.43 -14.21
N PRO A 86 -3.97 -19.96 -12.98
CA PRO A 86 -3.98 -19.14 -11.78
C PRO A 86 -2.78 -18.19 -11.72
N MET A 87 -3.04 -16.90 -11.62
CA MET A 87 -2.00 -15.90 -11.38
C MET A 87 -1.51 -16.05 -9.94
N SER A 88 -0.20 -16.09 -9.70
CA SER A 88 0.33 -16.19 -8.35
C SER A 88 0.22 -14.89 -7.54
N VAL A 89 0.23 -14.99 -6.22
CA VAL A 89 0.20 -13.85 -5.29
C VAL A 89 1.29 -12.83 -5.63
N ARG A 90 2.54 -13.27 -5.80
CA ARG A 90 3.66 -12.37 -6.11
C ARG A 90 3.45 -11.67 -7.47
N SER A 91 2.93 -12.38 -8.46
CA SER A 91 2.65 -11.82 -9.79
C SER A 91 1.58 -10.75 -9.72
N TRP A 92 0.46 -11.04 -9.04
CA TRP A 92 -0.64 -10.08 -8.87
C TRP A 92 -0.19 -8.83 -8.10
N MET A 93 0.51 -9.02 -6.98
CA MET A 93 1.04 -7.91 -6.18
C MET A 93 2.03 -7.05 -6.97
N THR A 94 2.91 -7.68 -7.76
CA THR A 94 3.87 -6.96 -8.62
C THR A 94 3.15 -6.16 -9.70
N LEU A 95 2.14 -6.76 -10.34
CA LEU A 95 1.34 -6.12 -11.38
C LEU A 95 0.60 -4.90 -10.83
N VAL A 96 -0.11 -5.04 -9.71
CA VAL A 96 -0.87 -3.95 -9.09
C VAL A 96 0.04 -2.85 -8.54
N ALA A 97 1.16 -3.20 -7.90
CA ALA A 97 2.13 -2.22 -7.39
C ALA A 97 2.78 -1.39 -8.50
N SER A 98 2.87 -1.92 -9.73
CA SER A 98 3.49 -1.22 -10.86
C SER A 98 2.69 -0.01 -11.35
N LYS A 99 1.38 0.05 -11.05
CA LYS A 99 0.43 1.01 -11.63
C LYS A 99 0.47 1.09 -13.17
N SER A 100 0.95 0.03 -13.83
CA SER A 100 0.76 -0.12 -15.28
C SER A 100 -0.73 -0.19 -15.61
N ASP A 101 -1.12 0.09 -16.85
CA ASP A 101 -2.53 0.02 -17.28
C ASP A 101 -3.19 -1.31 -16.90
N GLN A 102 -2.44 -2.41 -16.97
CA GLN A 102 -2.93 -3.73 -16.57
C GLN A 102 -3.01 -3.91 -15.04
N GLY A 103 -2.08 -3.35 -14.28
CA GLY A 103 -2.17 -3.31 -12.81
C GLY A 103 -3.35 -2.47 -12.32
N VAL A 104 -3.57 -1.31 -12.94
CA VAL A 104 -4.74 -0.48 -12.71
C VAL A 104 -6.01 -1.25 -13.04
N LYS A 105 -6.07 -1.88 -14.22
CA LYS A 105 -7.22 -2.70 -14.61
C LYS A 105 -7.47 -3.85 -13.63
N ALA A 106 -6.44 -4.59 -13.24
CA ALA A 106 -6.58 -5.70 -12.29
C ALA A 106 -7.15 -5.24 -10.94
N ALA A 107 -6.67 -4.11 -10.40
CA ALA A 107 -7.17 -3.54 -9.15
C ALA A 107 -8.62 -3.04 -9.27
N MET A 108 -8.96 -2.40 -10.40
CA MET A 108 -10.31 -1.89 -10.64
C MET A 108 -11.32 -3.02 -10.91
N ASP A 109 -10.95 -4.06 -11.66
CA ASP A 109 -11.78 -5.24 -11.88
C ASP A 109 -12.08 -5.97 -10.56
N LEU A 110 -11.10 -6.08 -9.64
CA LEU A 110 -11.32 -6.62 -8.30
C LEU A 110 -12.26 -5.71 -7.49
N SER A 111 -12.07 -4.40 -7.57
CA SER A 111 -12.93 -3.42 -6.90
C SER A 111 -14.36 -3.48 -7.42
N GLU A 112 -14.56 -3.76 -8.70
CA GLU A 112 -15.88 -3.93 -9.32
C GLU A 112 -16.60 -5.18 -8.82
N ILE A 113 -15.88 -6.29 -8.59
CA ILE A 113 -16.45 -7.49 -7.95
C ILE A 113 -16.97 -7.15 -6.54
N ILE A 114 -16.22 -6.36 -5.79
CA ILE A 114 -16.61 -5.93 -4.45
C ILE A 114 -17.79 -4.95 -4.50
N SER A 115 -17.73 -3.94 -5.35
CA SER A 115 -18.74 -2.88 -5.43
C SER A 115 -20.10 -3.42 -5.87
N SER A 116 -20.11 -4.38 -6.81
CA SER A 116 -21.30 -5.02 -7.37
C SER A 116 -21.90 -6.13 -6.52
N SER A 117 -21.21 -6.58 -5.46
CA SER A 117 -21.78 -7.55 -4.52
C SER A 117 -22.92 -6.94 -3.70
N ASP A 118 -23.89 -7.78 -3.39
CA ASP A 118 -25.01 -7.58 -2.48
C ASP A 118 -24.60 -7.48 -1.00
N TYR A 119 -23.36 -7.85 -0.64
CA TYR A 119 -22.87 -7.71 0.73
C TYR A 119 -22.72 -6.24 1.10
N GLU A 120 -23.45 -5.78 2.11
CA GLU A 120 -23.43 -4.38 2.53
C GLU A 120 -22.03 -3.96 3.02
N SER A 121 -21.37 -4.86 3.77
CA SER A 121 -19.99 -4.73 4.25
C SER A 121 -19.28 -6.08 4.19
N ILE A 122 -17.96 -6.04 3.93
CA ILE A 122 -17.15 -7.24 3.78
C ILE A 122 -15.88 -7.20 4.63
N LEU A 123 -15.40 -8.38 5.00
CA LEU A 123 -13.99 -8.63 5.30
C LEU A 123 -13.33 -9.17 4.03
N PHE A 124 -12.23 -8.53 3.61
CA PHE A 124 -11.42 -8.99 2.49
C PHE A 124 -10.23 -9.76 3.02
N GLU A 125 -9.99 -10.97 2.53
CA GLU A 125 -8.93 -11.83 3.04
C GLU A 125 -8.23 -12.53 1.87
N THR A 126 -6.90 -12.62 1.88
CA THR A 126 -6.13 -13.45 0.93
C THR A 126 -5.43 -14.59 1.65
N ILE A 127 -5.04 -15.63 0.90
CA ILE A 127 -4.21 -16.73 1.43
C ILE A 127 -2.92 -16.17 2.05
N GLY A 128 -2.55 -16.68 3.23
CA GLY A 128 -1.28 -16.33 3.87
C GLY A 128 -0.08 -16.98 3.17
N THR A 129 0.89 -16.18 2.71
CA THR A 129 2.09 -16.68 2.03
C THR A 129 3.38 -16.10 2.61
N SER A 130 4.47 -16.81 2.39
CA SER A 130 5.86 -16.39 2.61
C SER A 130 6.46 -15.86 1.31
N TRP A 131 7.67 -15.27 1.37
CA TRP A 131 8.35 -14.89 0.13
C TRP A 131 8.49 -16.15 -0.73
N ASP A 132 9.02 -17.24 -0.18
CA ASP A 132 9.39 -18.48 -0.88
C ASP A 132 8.24 -19.21 -1.61
N ASP A 133 6.99 -19.07 -1.18
CA ASP A 133 5.84 -19.72 -1.84
C ASP A 133 4.92 -18.74 -2.57
N SER A 134 5.08 -17.43 -2.40
CA SER A 134 4.21 -16.42 -3.03
C SER A 134 4.24 -16.41 -4.57
N ASP A 135 5.28 -16.91 -5.23
CA ASP A 135 5.37 -16.98 -6.70
C ASP A 135 4.64 -18.16 -7.33
N ARG A 136 4.25 -19.15 -6.53
CA ARG A 136 3.51 -20.35 -6.97
C ARG A 136 2.14 -20.50 -6.31
N THR A 137 1.88 -19.81 -5.19
CA THR A 137 0.55 -19.78 -4.57
C THR A 137 -0.39 -18.91 -5.40
N PRO A 138 -1.54 -19.43 -5.86
CA PRO A 138 -2.55 -18.63 -6.55
C PRO A 138 -2.98 -17.41 -5.74
N PHE A 139 -3.15 -16.27 -6.42
CA PHE A 139 -3.81 -15.12 -5.85
C PHE A 139 -5.31 -15.40 -5.80
N GLU A 140 -5.78 -15.67 -4.59
CA GLU A 140 -7.18 -15.78 -4.27
C GLU A 140 -7.56 -14.77 -3.19
N PHE A 141 -8.81 -14.31 -3.25
CA PHE A 141 -9.39 -13.51 -2.20
C PHE A 141 -10.79 -14.01 -1.83
N ALA A 142 -11.13 -13.80 -0.57
CA ALA A 142 -12.42 -14.10 0.01
C ALA A 142 -13.09 -12.78 0.41
N MET A 143 -14.36 -12.67 0.08
CA MET A 143 -15.28 -11.65 0.57
C MET A 143 -16.18 -12.32 1.58
N VAL A 144 -15.95 -12.05 2.87
CA VAL A 144 -16.79 -12.54 3.96
C VAL A 144 -17.87 -11.49 4.23
N ASN A 145 -19.14 -11.88 4.17
CA ASN A 145 -20.26 -11.01 4.50
C ASN A 145 -20.24 -10.67 5.99
N GLU A 146 -20.12 -9.38 6.33
CA GLU A 146 -20.06 -8.94 7.72
C GLU A 146 -20.98 -7.73 7.94
N PRO A 147 -22.32 -7.92 7.96
CA PRO A 147 -23.28 -6.82 8.10
C PRO A 147 -23.21 -6.11 9.47
N GLY A 148 -22.54 -6.72 10.47
CA GLY A 148 -22.21 -6.05 11.73
C GLY A 148 -21.29 -4.86 11.52
N LEU A 149 -20.31 -4.97 10.61
CA LEU A 149 -19.31 -3.93 10.34
C LEU A 149 -19.95 -2.65 9.83
N LYS A 150 -20.86 -2.71 8.86
CA LYS A 150 -21.61 -1.53 8.38
C LYS A 150 -22.32 -0.80 9.52
N ARG A 151 -23.07 -1.54 10.34
CA ARG A 151 -23.89 -0.97 11.42
C ARG A 151 -23.05 -0.20 12.44
N PHE A 152 -21.85 -0.72 12.72
CA PHE A 152 -20.91 -0.10 13.64
C PHE A 152 -20.12 1.05 12.98
N ALA A 153 -19.49 0.78 11.84
CA ALA A 153 -18.46 1.64 11.29
C ALA A 153 -19.02 2.86 10.56
N GLU A 154 -20.09 2.72 9.77
CA GLU A 154 -20.65 3.86 9.01
C GLU A 154 -21.38 4.88 9.90
N ARG A 155 -21.82 4.48 11.10
CA ARG A 155 -22.48 5.40 12.05
C ARG A 155 -21.48 6.31 12.76
N SER A 156 -20.25 5.86 12.92
CA SER A 156 -19.21 6.60 13.63
C SER A 156 -17.84 6.28 13.02
N PRO A 157 -17.56 6.74 11.79
CA PRO A 157 -16.25 6.55 11.18
C PRO A 157 -15.16 7.19 12.05
N ASP A 158 -14.09 6.44 12.31
CA ASP A 158 -13.07 6.83 13.28
C ASP A 158 -11.74 7.18 12.60
N ARG A 159 -11.72 8.32 11.89
CA ARG A 159 -10.48 8.87 11.33
C ARG A 159 -9.47 9.28 12.40
N PHE A 160 -9.95 9.62 13.60
CA PHE A 160 -9.12 10.21 14.66
C PHE A 160 -8.14 9.19 15.22
N SER A 161 -8.51 7.91 15.26
CA SER A 161 -7.60 6.81 15.58
C SER A 161 -6.33 6.77 14.70
N PHE A 162 -6.37 7.35 13.49
CA PHE A 162 -5.22 7.41 12.57
C PHE A 162 -4.73 8.83 12.26
N GLU A 163 -5.26 9.88 12.90
CA GLU A 163 -4.97 11.27 12.55
C GLU A 163 -3.48 11.62 12.67
N GLU A 164 -2.80 11.11 13.71
CA GLU A 164 -1.36 11.31 13.87
C GLU A 164 -0.58 10.67 12.72
N HIS A 165 -0.94 9.46 12.31
CA HIS A 165 -0.31 8.78 11.17
C HIS A 165 -0.57 9.53 9.87
N PHE A 166 -1.78 10.04 9.66
CA PHE A 166 -2.15 10.83 8.48
C PHE A 166 -1.36 12.13 8.40
N SER A 167 -1.25 12.84 9.53
CA SER A 167 -0.43 14.04 9.66
C SER A 167 1.04 13.76 9.36
N ASN A 168 1.59 12.68 9.92
CA ASN A 168 2.97 12.26 9.66
C ASN A 168 3.22 11.91 8.18
N CYS A 169 2.26 11.25 7.53
CA CYS A 169 2.32 10.96 6.09
C CYS A 169 2.40 12.23 5.25
N ARG A 170 1.49 13.19 5.49
CA ARG A 170 1.45 14.47 4.77
C ARG A 170 2.73 15.26 5.01
N ASN A 171 3.21 15.30 6.24
CA ASN A 171 4.45 15.99 6.59
C ASN A 171 5.68 15.35 5.92
N ALA A 172 5.73 14.01 5.82
CA ALA A 172 6.81 13.32 5.12
C ALA A 172 6.82 13.67 3.63
N TYR A 173 5.65 13.75 2.99
CA TYR A 173 5.52 14.19 1.59
C TYR A 173 6.03 15.62 1.39
N ILE A 174 5.63 16.55 2.26
CA ILE A 174 6.09 17.96 2.19
C ILE A 174 7.61 18.05 2.37
N LYS A 175 8.18 17.31 3.31
CA LYS A 175 9.64 17.26 3.54
C LYS A 175 10.42 16.75 2.33
N GLN A 176 9.80 15.95 1.47
CA GLN A 176 10.39 15.44 0.23
C GLN A 176 10.24 16.40 -0.96
N GLY A 177 9.78 17.64 -0.71
CA GLY A 177 9.57 18.66 -1.74
C GLY A 177 8.16 18.65 -2.32
N GLY A 178 7.26 17.83 -1.79
CA GLY A 178 5.84 17.91 -2.08
C GLY A 178 5.23 19.22 -1.61
N SER A 179 4.13 19.64 -2.20
CA SER A 179 3.38 20.84 -1.79
C SER A 179 1.90 20.54 -1.68
N ASP A 180 1.21 21.24 -0.79
CA ASP A 180 -0.24 21.15 -0.72
C ASP A 180 -0.87 21.74 -2.00
N GLY A 181 -1.89 21.08 -2.54
CA GLY A 181 -2.52 21.44 -3.82
C GLY A 181 -1.91 20.84 -5.09
N THR A 182 -0.85 20.03 -5.00
CA THR A 182 -0.37 19.24 -6.16
C THR A 182 -1.29 18.05 -6.44
N LYS A 183 -1.32 17.61 -7.71
CA LYS A 183 -2.01 16.36 -8.09
C LYS A 183 -1.37 15.11 -7.47
N ASP A 184 -0.11 15.23 -7.04
CA ASP A 184 0.71 14.12 -6.53
C ASP A 184 0.71 14.02 -5.00
N LYS A 185 -0.15 14.78 -4.31
CA LYS A 185 -0.28 14.66 -2.86
C LYS A 185 -0.72 13.24 -2.46
N PRO A 186 -0.25 12.70 -1.33
CA PRO A 186 -0.63 11.37 -0.91
C PRO A 186 -2.14 11.31 -0.66
N THR A 187 -2.79 10.27 -1.19
CA THR A 187 -4.20 9.95 -0.93
C THR A 187 -4.35 8.69 -0.08
N VAL A 188 -3.25 8.01 0.21
CA VAL A 188 -3.14 6.80 1.02
C VAL A 188 -1.90 6.90 1.89
N CYS A 189 -1.97 6.34 3.09
CA CYS A 189 -0.86 6.29 4.02
C CYS A 189 -0.54 4.85 4.44
N SER A 190 0.73 4.60 4.77
CA SER A 190 1.15 3.34 5.36
C SER A 190 2.00 3.56 6.61
N PHE A 191 1.72 2.77 7.66
CA PHE A 191 2.32 2.90 8.99
C PHE A 191 2.26 1.55 9.73
N GLU A 192 3.09 1.37 10.77
CA GLU A 192 2.97 0.21 11.65
C GLU A 192 1.76 0.38 12.58
N ASN A 193 1.11 -0.70 12.95
CA ASN A 193 0.13 -0.66 14.04
C ASN A 193 0.80 -0.42 15.41
N LEU A 194 -0.01 -0.14 16.43
CA LEU A 194 0.48 0.15 17.79
C LEU A 194 1.44 -0.92 18.35
N GLY A 195 1.19 -2.20 18.07
CA GLY A 195 2.03 -3.31 18.52
C GLY A 195 3.27 -3.58 17.65
N GLY A 196 3.43 -2.90 16.51
CA GLY A 196 4.51 -3.13 15.55
C GLY A 196 4.52 -4.51 14.90
N ASP A 197 3.43 -5.28 15.03
CA ASP A 197 3.29 -6.65 14.52
C ASP A 197 2.56 -6.73 13.16
N ALA A 198 2.10 -5.57 12.67
CA ALA A 198 1.40 -5.42 11.41
C ALA A 198 1.73 -4.10 10.70
N ARG A 199 1.93 -4.18 9.39
CA ARG A 199 1.97 -3.00 8.52
C ARG A 199 0.55 -2.70 8.05
N LEU A 200 0.09 -1.47 8.24
CA LEU A 200 -1.22 -1.00 7.82
C LEU A 200 -1.11 -0.11 6.58
N VAL A 201 -2.13 -0.15 5.72
CA VAL A 201 -2.32 0.76 4.60
C VAL A 201 -3.75 1.29 4.64
N SER A 202 -3.92 2.60 4.72
CA SER A 202 -5.20 3.26 4.96
C SER A 202 -5.38 4.45 4.00
N PRO A 203 -6.57 4.64 3.40
CA PRO A 203 -6.86 5.85 2.65
C PRO A 203 -6.86 7.07 3.58
N LEU A 204 -6.44 8.21 3.04
CA LEU A 204 -6.52 9.51 3.69
C LEU A 204 -7.90 10.13 3.41
N PRO A 205 -8.53 10.81 4.39
CA PRO A 205 -9.79 11.52 4.15
C PRO A 205 -9.61 12.57 3.04
N GLN A 206 -10.59 12.66 2.13
CA GLN A 206 -10.64 13.66 1.07
C GLN A 206 -11.75 14.68 1.36
N THR A 207 -11.52 15.95 1.05
CA THR A 207 -12.40 17.08 1.44
C THR A 207 -13.86 16.95 0.96
N ASN A 208 -14.09 16.25 -0.16
CA ASN A 208 -15.41 16.14 -0.79
C ASN A 208 -15.96 14.70 -0.77
N VAL A 209 -15.48 13.87 0.16
CA VAL A 209 -15.92 12.49 0.33
C VAL A 209 -16.35 12.32 1.77
N ASP A 210 -17.56 11.81 1.97
CA ASP A 210 -18.08 11.59 3.32
C ASP A 210 -17.23 10.55 4.07
N ASP A 211 -16.97 10.80 5.36
CA ASP A 211 -16.13 9.93 6.19
C ASP A 211 -16.68 8.49 6.24
N SER A 212 -18.00 8.29 6.10
CA SER A 212 -18.61 6.96 6.03
C SER A 212 -18.12 6.13 4.84
N SER A 213 -17.68 6.77 3.76
CA SER A 213 -17.05 6.11 2.61
C SER A 213 -15.74 5.42 2.98
N TYR A 214 -15.10 5.82 4.07
CA TYR A 214 -13.85 5.21 4.54
C TYR A 214 -14.06 4.19 5.64
N SER A 215 -15.30 3.86 6.02
CA SER A 215 -15.58 2.98 7.16
C SER A 215 -15.05 1.55 6.97
N HIS A 216 -15.18 1.02 5.76
CA HIS A 216 -14.74 -0.33 5.37
C HIS A 216 -14.59 -0.44 3.86
N LEU A 217 -14.08 -1.59 3.38
CA LEU A 217 -13.67 -1.74 1.98
C LEU A 217 -14.84 -1.58 0.99
N ALA A 218 -15.99 -2.19 1.28
CA ALA A 218 -17.17 -2.10 0.40
C ALA A 218 -17.67 -0.65 0.23
N ALA A 219 -17.76 0.13 1.32
CA ALA A 219 -18.14 1.54 1.25
C ALA A 219 -17.11 2.37 0.47
N PHE A 220 -15.82 2.06 0.65
CA PHE A 220 -14.73 2.75 -0.01
C PHE A 220 -14.73 2.54 -1.52
N VAL A 221 -14.80 1.29 -2.00
CA VAL A 221 -14.76 1.03 -3.45
C VAL A 221 -16.03 1.49 -4.17
N ARG A 222 -17.15 1.67 -3.45
CA ARG A 222 -18.40 2.19 -4.02
C ARG A 222 -18.44 3.73 -4.12
N ASN A 223 -17.75 4.43 -3.23
CA ASN A 223 -17.95 5.88 -3.05
C ASN A 223 -16.67 6.73 -3.20
N ALA A 224 -15.48 6.16 -3.05
CA ALA A 224 -14.24 6.91 -3.13
C ALA A 224 -13.84 7.21 -4.59
N PRO A 225 -13.06 8.28 -4.84
CA PRO A 225 -12.51 8.56 -6.15
C PRO A 225 -11.67 7.39 -6.70
N ASN A 226 -11.86 7.03 -7.97
CA ASN A 226 -11.15 5.91 -8.61
C ASN A 226 -9.63 5.99 -8.48
N ASN A 227 -9.04 7.19 -8.58
CA ASN A 227 -7.60 7.38 -8.40
C ASN A 227 -7.13 7.02 -6.99
N GLN A 228 -7.96 7.25 -5.96
CA GLN A 228 -7.66 6.86 -4.59
C GLN A 228 -7.81 5.34 -4.39
N ILE A 229 -8.80 4.70 -5.02
CA ILE A 229 -8.96 3.24 -5.01
C ILE A 229 -7.74 2.56 -5.65
N ILE A 230 -7.30 3.06 -6.80
CA ILE A 230 -6.09 2.59 -7.49
C ILE A 230 -4.86 2.75 -6.58
N GLU A 231 -4.69 3.92 -5.97
CA GLU A 231 -3.58 4.18 -5.06
C GLU A 231 -3.60 3.24 -3.85
N PHE A 232 -4.78 2.96 -3.30
CA PHE A 232 -4.96 2.11 -2.12
C PHE A 232 -4.48 0.68 -2.38
N TRP A 233 -4.91 0.10 -3.48
CA TRP A 233 -4.47 -1.23 -3.89
C TRP A 233 -2.98 -1.27 -4.24
N ALA A 234 -2.49 -0.28 -5.00
CA ALA A 234 -1.07 -0.21 -5.36
C ALA A 234 -0.17 -0.05 -4.14
N ALA A 235 -0.54 0.80 -3.18
CA ALA A 235 0.19 0.98 -1.93
C ALA A 235 0.15 -0.30 -1.08
N GLY A 236 -1.00 -0.98 -0.99
CA GLY A 236 -1.15 -2.27 -0.33
C GLY A 236 -0.21 -3.32 -0.91
N ALA A 237 -0.21 -3.48 -2.23
CA ALA A 237 0.63 -4.43 -2.94
C ALA A 237 2.13 -4.09 -2.84
N ALA A 238 2.49 -2.81 -2.87
CA ALA A 238 3.87 -2.38 -2.66
C ALA A 238 4.37 -2.69 -1.24
N GLN A 239 3.55 -2.43 -0.22
CA GLN A 239 3.88 -2.75 1.17
C GLN A 239 3.95 -4.26 1.41
N TYR A 240 3.08 -5.03 0.76
CA TYR A 240 3.16 -6.48 0.72
C TYR A 240 4.55 -6.92 0.26
N LEU A 241 4.96 -6.56 -0.95
CA LEU A 241 6.26 -6.95 -1.51
C LEU A 241 7.44 -6.48 -0.66
N HIS A 242 7.35 -5.28 -0.09
CA HIS A 242 8.37 -4.71 0.79
C HIS A 242 8.57 -5.53 2.07
N VAL A 243 7.49 -5.78 2.82
CA VAL A 243 7.56 -6.51 4.09
C VAL A 243 7.98 -7.96 3.89
N MET A 244 7.50 -8.60 2.82
CA MET A 244 7.83 -9.99 2.50
C MET A 244 9.32 -10.18 2.24
N LYS A 245 9.96 -9.23 1.55
CA LYS A 245 11.42 -9.25 1.29
C LYS A 245 12.24 -9.00 2.54
N GLN A 246 11.76 -8.17 3.47
CA GLN A 246 12.55 -7.72 4.62
C GLN A 246 12.43 -8.59 5.85
N ARG A 247 11.22 -9.05 6.19
CA ARG A 247 10.93 -9.63 7.51
C ARG A 247 10.85 -11.16 7.51
N GLY A 248 10.89 -11.79 6.33
CA GLY A 248 10.71 -13.24 6.17
C GLY A 248 9.37 -13.75 6.73
N GLY A 249 9.17 -15.07 6.65
CA GLY A 249 7.99 -15.74 7.20
C GLY A 249 6.69 -15.49 6.43
N LYS A 250 5.61 -16.16 6.85
CA LYS A 250 4.28 -15.96 6.27
C LYS A 250 3.67 -14.64 6.72
N ARG A 251 2.92 -14.01 5.82
CA ARG A 251 2.11 -12.81 6.08
C ARG A 251 0.70 -13.02 5.56
N TRP A 252 -0.23 -12.36 6.23
CA TRP A 252 -1.65 -12.39 5.93
C TRP A 252 -2.10 -11.00 5.54
N PHE A 253 -2.73 -10.88 4.37
CA PHE A 253 -3.15 -9.62 3.77
C PHE A 253 -4.68 -9.55 3.75
N SER A 254 -5.25 -8.65 4.55
CA SER A 254 -6.70 -8.58 4.77
C SER A 254 -7.21 -7.20 5.18
N THR A 255 -8.53 -7.06 5.27
CA THR A 255 -9.22 -6.00 6.00
C THR A 255 -10.04 -6.61 7.13
N ASN A 256 -10.26 -5.87 8.23
CA ASN A 256 -11.20 -6.30 9.26
C ASN A 256 -12.11 -5.15 9.75
N GLY A 257 -11.53 -4.06 10.26
CA GLY A 257 -12.30 -2.85 10.61
C GLY A 257 -13.16 -2.92 11.88
N MET A 258 -13.24 -4.07 12.57
CA MET A 258 -14.08 -4.21 13.77
C MET A 258 -13.53 -3.51 15.03
N GLY A 259 -12.24 -3.16 15.05
CA GLY A 259 -11.61 -2.44 16.18
C GLY A 259 -11.46 -0.93 15.95
N VAL A 260 -11.29 -0.52 14.69
CA VAL A 260 -11.17 0.89 14.28
C VAL A 260 -12.01 1.05 13.02
N ALA A 261 -13.04 1.89 13.10
CA ALA A 261 -14.01 2.17 12.05
C ALA A 261 -13.43 3.09 10.95
N TRP A 262 -12.27 2.73 10.43
CA TRP A 262 -11.63 3.37 9.30
C TRP A 262 -10.87 2.30 8.52
N LEU A 263 -11.05 2.27 7.19
CA LEU A 263 -10.53 1.25 6.32
C LEU A 263 -9.02 1.16 6.46
N HIS A 264 -8.53 -0.04 6.69
CA HIS A 264 -7.11 -0.32 6.62
C HIS A 264 -6.89 -1.75 6.13
N LEU A 265 -6.11 -1.88 5.07
CA LEU A 265 -5.44 -3.13 4.75
C LEU A 265 -4.43 -3.42 5.84
N ARG A 266 -4.31 -4.69 6.16
CA ARG A 266 -3.44 -5.21 7.18
C ARG A 266 -2.51 -6.24 6.57
N LEU A 267 -1.23 -6.13 6.89
CA LEU A 267 -0.25 -7.16 6.62
C LEU A 267 0.29 -7.66 7.96
N ASP A 268 -0.38 -8.66 8.51
CA ASP A 268 -0.11 -9.19 9.84
C ASP A 268 0.90 -10.35 9.79
N SER A 269 1.65 -10.52 10.88
CA SER A 269 2.53 -11.68 11.12
C SER A 269 1.79 -12.97 11.52
N ARG A 270 0.49 -12.88 11.82
CA ARG A 270 -0.40 -13.96 12.22
C ARG A 270 -1.82 -13.67 11.72
N PRO A 271 -2.65 -14.67 11.40
CA PRO A 271 -4.01 -14.46 10.91
C PRO A 271 -5.02 -14.14 12.03
N LYS A 272 -4.69 -13.24 12.96
CA LYS A 272 -5.50 -12.95 14.15
C LYS A 272 -6.90 -12.38 13.86
N TYR A 273 -7.11 -11.86 12.66
CA TYR A 273 -8.36 -11.18 12.25
C TYR A 273 -9.07 -11.86 11.08
N TYR A 274 -8.67 -13.08 10.72
CA TYR A 274 -9.29 -13.82 9.64
C TYR A 274 -10.55 -14.53 10.12
N SER A 275 -11.64 -14.35 9.38
CA SER A 275 -12.88 -15.10 9.52
C SER A 275 -12.89 -16.35 8.62
N TYR A 276 -12.23 -16.30 7.46
CA TYR A 276 -12.16 -17.42 6.53
C TYR A 276 -10.96 -18.32 6.82
N HIS A 277 -11.15 -19.26 7.76
CA HIS A 277 -10.11 -20.20 8.22
C HIS A 277 -9.32 -20.94 7.14
N PRO A 278 -9.89 -21.35 5.98
CA PRO A 278 -9.10 -21.99 4.93
C PRO A 278 -7.91 -21.15 4.42
N PHE A 279 -7.94 -19.82 4.56
CA PHE A 279 -6.80 -18.95 4.21
C PHE A 279 -5.77 -18.78 5.33
N THR A 280 -6.10 -19.27 6.52
CA THR A 280 -5.23 -19.28 7.70
C THR A 280 -4.45 -20.56 7.84
N GLU A 281 -4.93 -21.64 7.20
CA GLU A 281 -4.27 -22.93 7.21
C GLU A 281 -2.85 -22.74 6.67
N LEU A 282 -1.88 -22.93 7.55
CA LEU A 282 -0.58 -23.36 7.13
C LEU A 282 -0.87 -24.63 6.35
N MET A 283 -0.88 -24.56 5.00
CA MET A 283 -0.73 -25.76 4.19
C MET A 283 0.47 -26.46 4.80
N LEU A 284 0.19 -27.47 5.63
CA LEU A 284 1.18 -28.37 6.15
C LEU A 284 1.65 -29.01 4.86
N SER A 285 2.79 -28.54 4.37
CA SER A 285 3.52 -29.27 3.38
C SER A 285 3.77 -30.62 4.04
N ASN A 286 3.00 -31.62 3.63
CA ASN A 286 3.42 -33.00 3.76
C ASN A 286 4.80 -33.04 3.10
N ARG A 287 5.84 -32.98 3.94
CA ARG A 287 7.21 -33.34 3.58
C ARG A 287 7.30 -34.84 3.49
#